data_AF-A0A963H9I2-F1
#
_entry.id   AF-A0A963H9I2-F1
#
_cell.length_a   1.000
_cell.length_b   1.000
_cell.length_c   1.000
_cell.angle_alpha   90.00
_cell.angle_beta   90.00
_cell.angle_gamma   90.00
#
_symmetry.space_group_name_H-M   'P 1'
#
loop_
_entity.id
_entity.type
_entity.pdbx_description
1 polymer ?
#
loop_
_entity_poly.entity_id
_entity_poly.type
_entity_poly.pdbx_seq_one_letter_code
_entity_poly.pdbx_strand_id
1 'polypeptide(L)' 'VNCRTCLSATPVEGGWRCERHERSLSEADQRAGCDQHLYIPDLVPGEQIDAGTDWVSYQLPGGGVWLDSGRHKHSEHSL' A
#
# COMPACT_ATOMS: atom_id res chain seq x y z
N VAL A 1 5.04 3.68 6.07
CA VAL A 1 5.23 2.59 5.07
C VAL A 1 5.80 1.38 5.79
N ASN A 2 5.04 0.28 5.86
CA ASN A 2 5.40 -0.96 6.56
C ASN A 2 4.70 -2.12 5.84
N CYS A 3 5.37 -3.25 5.58
CA CYS A 3 4.74 -4.32 4.79
C CYS A 3 3.44 -4.87 5.40
N ARG A 4 3.23 -4.83 6.73
CA ARG A 4 1.99 -5.33 7.33
C ARG A 4 0.76 -4.47 7.02
N THR A 5 0.97 -3.26 6.52
CA THR A 5 -0.10 -2.39 6.02
C THR A 5 -0.22 -2.42 4.50
N CYS A 6 0.55 -3.29 3.83
CA CYS A 6 0.61 -3.36 2.38
C CYS A 6 -0.41 -4.36 1.80
N LEU A 7 -1.14 -3.95 0.77
CA LEU A 7 -2.02 -4.79 -0.06
C LEU A 7 -1.29 -6.05 -0.58
N SER A 8 -0.01 -5.94 -0.91
CA SER A 8 0.77 -7.04 -1.47
C SER A 8 1.43 -7.95 -0.41
N ALA A 9 1.15 -7.75 0.88
CA ALA A 9 1.73 -8.57 1.94
C ALA A 9 0.68 -9.52 2.53
N THR A 10 0.97 -10.81 2.43
CA THR A 10 0.10 -11.88 2.92
C THR A 10 0.71 -12.50 4.17
N PRO A 11 -0.06 -12.65 5.27
CA PRO A 11 0.38 -13.47 6.39
C PRO A 11 0.43 -14.93 5.96
N VAL A 12 1.52 -15.62 6.29
CA VAL A 12 1.72 -17.06 6.04
C VAL A 12 2.10 -17.74 7.35
N GLU A 13 2.11 -19.08 7.37
CA GLU A 13 2.57 -19.81 8.55
C GLU A 13 3.99 -19.37 8.93
N GLY A 14 4.14 -18.91 10.18
CA GLY A 14 5.43 -18.47 10.72
C GLY A 14 5.97 -17.13 10.17
N GLY A 15 5.21 -16.37 9.37
CA GLY A 15 5.73 -15.10 8.87
C GLY A 15 4.83 -14.34 7.88
N TRP A 16 5.49 -13.59 6.99
CA TRP A 16 4.84 -12.77 5.98
C TRP A 16 5.52 -12.99 4.63
N ARG A 17 4.71 -13.01 3.57
CA ARG A 17 5.17 -13.07 2.19
C ARG A 17 4.77 -11.79 1.47
N CYS A 18 5.68 -11.22 0.69
CA CYS A 18 5.32 -10.21 -0.29
C CYS A 18 5.00 -10.89 -1.61
N GLU A 19 3.75 -10.83 -2.04
CA GLU A 19 3.31 -11.46 -3.30
C GLU A 19 3.81 -10.70 -4.52
N ARG A 20 3.95 -9.37 -4.43
CA ARG A 20 4.50 -8.55 -5.53
C ARG A 20 5.94 -8.91 -5.88
N HIS A 21 6.76 -9.18 -4.87
CA HIS A 21 8.17 -9.52 -5.03
C HIS A 21 8.43 -11.02 -4.89
N GLU A 22 7.38 -11.81 -4.72
CA GLU A 22 7.40 -13.27 -4.60
C GLU A 22 8.38 -13.83 -3.54
N ARG A 23 8.59 -13.09 -2.45
CA ARG A 23 9.59 -13.42 -1.42
C ARG A 23 9.04 -13.38 0.00
N SER A 24 9.66 -14.17 0.88
CA SER A 24 9.45 -14.06 2.32
C SER A 24 10.02 -12.73 2.85
N LEU A 25 9.37 -12.18 3.88
CA LEU A 25 9.75 -10.92 4.50
C LEU A 25 10.32 -11.17 5.90
N SER A 26 11.59 -10.81 6.11
CA SER A 26 12.16 -10.72 7.46
C SER A 26 11.46 -9.63 8.28
N GLU A 27 11.62 -9.62 9.60
CA GLU A 27 11.09 -8.53 10.43
C GLU A 27 11.66 -7.17 10.02
N ALA A 28 12.94 -7.12 9.62
CA ALA A 28 13.59 -5.92 9.13
C ALA A 28 12.96 -5.45 7.82
N ASP A 29 12.70 -6.37 6.88
CA ASP A 29 11.98 -6.05 5.62
C ASP A 29 10.60 -5.48 5.91
N GLN A 30 9.85 -6.10 6.83
CA GLN A 30 8.50 -5.67 7.17
C GLN A 30 8.49 -4.23 7.68
N ARG A 31 9.47 -3.86 8.52
CA ARG A 31 9.62 -2.50 9.06
C ARG A 31 10.08 -1.50 8.00
N ALA A 32 10.98 -1.90 7.11
CA ALA A 32 11.52 -1.04 6.06
C ALA A 32 10.48 -0.69 4.98
N GLY A 33 9.65 -1.67 4.59
CA GLY A 33 8.75 -1.54 3.44
C GLY A 33 9.49 -1.37 2.11
N CYS A 34 8.75 -1.28 1.00
CA CYS A 34 9.31 -1.05 -0.34
C CYS A 34 8.67 0.18 -1.02
N ASP A 35 9.26 0.58 -2.15
CA ASP A 35 8.81 1.75 -2.91
C ASP A 35 7.47 1.54 -3.60
N GLN A 36 7.06 0.29 -3.81
CA GLN A 36 5.79 -0.11 -4.43
C GLN A 36 4.70 -0.44 -3.38
N HIS A 37 4.87 0.01 -2.14
CA HIS A 37 3.89 -0.24 -1.09
C HIS A 37 2.56 0.46 -1.39
N LEU A 38 1.47 -0.30 -1.46
CA LEU A 38 0.10 0.20 -1.54
C LEU A 38 -0.64 -0.18 -0.26
N TYR A 39 -1.41 0.72 0.34
CA TYR A 39 -2.15 0.41 1.57
C TYR A 39 -3.22 -0.66 1.32
N ILE A 40 -3.46 -1.48 2.34
CA ILE A 40 -4.70 -2.25 2.44
C ILE A 40 -5.87 -1.25 2.44
N PRO A 41 -6.87 -1.39 1.54
CA PRO A 41 -7.95 -0.41 1.42
C PRO A 41 -8.66 -0.08 2.74
N ASP A 42 -8.94 -1.09 3.57
CA ASP A 42 -9.62 -0.93 4.85
C ASP A 42 -8.84 -0.10 5.89
N LEU A 43 -7.55 0.14 5.68
CA LEU A 43 -6.71 0.99 6.53
C LEU A 43 -6.70 2.46 6.09
N VAL A 44 -7.30 2.78 4.94
CA VAL A 44 -7.37 4.14 4.41
C VAL A 44 -8.67 4.80 4.87
N PRO A 45 -8.63 6.02 5.43
CA PRO A 45 -9.84 6.74 5.83
C PRO A 45 -10.51 7.38 4.60
N GLY A 46 -10.92 6.55 3.63
CA GLY A 46 -11.53 6.96 2.37
C GLY A 46 -12.12 5.75 1.64
N GLU A 47 -13.04 6.02 0.72
CA GLU A 47 -13.64 4.97 -0.12
C GLU A 47 -12.72 4.70 -1.31
N GLN A 48 -12.37 3.44 -1.56
CA GLN A 48 -11.69 3.06 -2.80
C GLN A 48 -12.63 3.30 -3.98
N ILE A 49 -12.23 4.15 -4.92
CA ILE A 49 -13.04 4.51 -6.08
C ILE A 49 -12.47 3.98 -7.40
N ASP A 50 -11.17 3.67 -7.46
CA ASP A 50 -10.53 3.09 -8.65
C ASP A 50 -9.19 2.40 -8.26
N ALA A 51 -8.65 1.55 -9.14
CA ALA A 51 -7.37 0.89 -8.94
C ALA A 51 -6.69 0.49 -10.25
N GLY A 52 -5.36 0.50 -10.23
CA GLY A 52 -4.50 -0.07 -11.27
C GLY A 52 -3.44 -0.99 -10.70
N THR A 53 -2.49 -1.41 -11.55
CA THR A 53 -1.42 -2.36 -11.15
C THR A 53 -0.52 -1.83 -10.03
N ASP A 54 -0.22 -0.53 -10.05
CA ASP A 54 0.74 0.11 -9.15
C ASP A 54 0.15 1.32 -8.41
N TRP A 55 -1.18 1.46 -8.39
CA TRP A 55 -1.84 2.54 -7.68
C TRP A 55 -3.27 2.17 -7.24
N VAL A 56 -3.76 2.87 -6.22
CA VAL A 56 -5.17 2.82 -5.78
C VAL A 56 -5.65 4.25 -5.53
N SER A 57 -6.86 4.58 -6.01
CA SER A 57 -7.47 5.89 -5.81
C SER A 57 -8.55 5.83 -4.74
N TYR A 58 -8.54 6.80 -3.83
CA TYR A 58 -9.49 6.90 -2.72
C TYR A 58 -10.17 8.26 -2.71
N GLN A 59 -11.49 8.27 -2.53
CA GLN A 59 -12.24 9.47 -2.17
C GLN A 59 -12.16 9.68 -0.66
N LEU A 60 -11.56 10.80 -0.25
CA LEU A 60 -11.39 11.17 1.15
C LEU A 60 -12.59 11.96 1.68
N PRO A 61 -12.85 11.91 3.01
CA PRO A 61 -13.76 12.83 3.67
C PRO A 61 -13.42 14.28 3.34
N GLY A 62 -14.43 15.07 2.95
CA GLY A 62 -14.23 16.46 2.49
C GLY A 62 -14.05 16.62 0.99
N GLY A 63 -14.10 15.53 0.21
CA GLY A 63 -14.22 15.57 -1.25
C GLY A 63 -12.90 15.55 -2.02
N GLY A 64 -11.76 15.47 -1.33
CA GLY A 64 -10.46 15.26 -1.98
C GLY A 64 -10.31 13.85 -2.52
N VAL A 65 -9.53 13.68 -3.58
CA VAL A 65 -9.11 12.36 -4.08
C VAL A 65 -7.63 12.19 -3.78
N TRP A 66 -7.28 11.03 -3.24
CA TRP A 66 -5.90 10.65 -2.98
C TRP A 66 -5.50 9.42 -3.79
N LEU A 67 -4.37 9.52 -4.48
CA LEU A 67 -3.79 8.43 -5.23
C LEU A 67 -2.63 7.81 -4.44
N ASP A 68 -2.86 6.63 -3.87
CA ASP A 68 -1.76 5.82 -3.34
C ASP A 68 -0.99 5.18 -4.48
N SER A 69 0.26 5.58 -4.70
CA SER A 69 1.11 5.15 -5.81
C SER A 69 2.51 4.69 -5.38
N GLY A 70 2.65 4.22 -4.12
CA GLY A 70 3.92 3.71 -3.60
C GLY A 70 4.36 4.36 -2.29
N ARG A 71 5.66 4.32 -1.97
CA ARG A 71 6.17 4.81 -0.67
C ARG A 71 5.89 6.29 -0.42
N HIS A 72 5.92 7.11 -1.47
CA HIS A 72 5.76 8.56 -1.36
C HIS A 72 4.27 8.91 -1.29
N LYS A 73 3.71 8.89 -0.08
CA LYS A 73 2.26 9.06 0.16
C LYS A 73 1.74 10.49 -0.06
N HIS A 74 2.64 11.47 -0.20
CA HIS A 74 2.30 12.90 -0.30
C HIS A 74 2.87 13.57 -1.55
N SER A 75 3.32 12.81 -2.56
CA SER A 75 3.79 13.44 -3.80
C SER A 75 2.63 14.09 -4.52
N GLU A 76 2.75 15.40 -4.77
CA GLU A 76 1.82 16.18 -5.58
C GLU A 76 1.80 15.58 -6.99
N HIS A 77 0.70 14.96 -7.39
CA HIS A 77 0.47 14.62 -8.78
C HIS A 77 -0.14 15.86 -9.45
N SER A 78 0.69 16.64 -10.15
CA SER A 78 0.17 17.60 -11.12
C SER A 78 -0.47 16.79 -12.26
N LEU A 79 -1.76 17.03 -12.48
CA LEU A 79 -2.52 16.52 -13.63
C LEU A 79 -1.96 17.06 -14.95
#